data_AF-A0A917KNZ1-F1
#
_entry.id   AF-A0A917KNZ1-F1
#
_cell.length_a   1.000
_cell.length_b   1.000
_cell.length_c   1.000
_cell.angle_alpha   90.00
_cell.angle_beta   90.00
_cell.angle_gamma   90.00
#
_symmetry.space_group_name_H-M   'P 1'
#
loop_
_entity.id
_entity.type
_entity.pdbx_description
1 polymer ?
#
loop_
_entity_poly.entity_id
_entity_poly.type
_entity_poly.pdbx_seq_one_letter_code
_entity_poly.pdbx_strand_id
1 'polypeptide(L)'
;MSRTQKILAAALDDIDALPPEVRATLRAGLLRFLGELDVTPMVDDRTGELVMDLEAISRALGMTPEEAMASMRECGADKHARMIPTAHLKPMQ
;
A
#
# COMPACT_ATOMS: atom_id res chain seq x y z
N MET A 1 7.68 26.31 4.19
CA MET A 1 6.46 25.49 4.04
C MET A 1 5.25 26.27 4.53
N SER A 2 4.17 26.30 3.75
CA SER A 2 2.91 26.99 4.11
C SER A 2 2.08 26.19 5.12
N ARG A 3 1.14 26.85 5.82
CA ARG A 3 0.22 26.21 6.78
C ARG A 3 -0.58 25.07 6.14
N THR A 4 -0.98 25.23 4.89
CA THR A 4 -1.68 24.21 4.10
C THR A 4 -0.81 22.99 3.81
N GLN A 5 0.48 23.19 3.54
CA GLN A 5 1.43 22.07 3.32
C GLN A 5 1.67 21.25 4.60
N LYS A 6 1.66 21.88 5.78
CA LYS A 6 1.76 21.17 7.06
C LYS A 6 0.51 20.37 7.39
N ILE A 7 -0.67 20.93 7.13
CA ILE A 7 -1.95 20.24 7.32
C ILE A 7 -2.05 19.06 6.35
N LEU A 8 -1.63 19.25 5.09
CA LEU A 8 -1.61 18.17 4.11
C LEU A 8 -0.61 17.07 4.49
N ALA A 9 0.59 17.42 4.96
CA ALA A 9 1.57 16.43 5.44
C ALA A 9 1.04 15.64 6.66
N ALA A 10 0.44 16.34 7.64
CA ALA A 10 -0.17 15.69 8.81
C ALA A 10 -1.40 14.85 8.47
N ALA A 11 -2.17 15.22 7.44
CA ALA A 11 -3.31 14.45 6.96
C ALA A 11 -2.89 13.27 6.07
N LEU A 12 -1.67 13.30 5.51
CA LEU A 12 -1.07 12.15 4.82
C LEU A 12 -0.44 11.17 5.83
N ASP A 13 0.02 11.65 6.99
CA ASP A 13 0.47 10.79 8.10
C ASP A 13 -0.69 9.97 8.71
N ASP A 14 -1.92 10.46 8.61
CA ASP A 14 -3.13 9.78 9.06
C ASP A 14 -4.15 9.72 7.92
N ILE A 15 -3.90 8.81 6.97
CA ILE A 15 -4.76 8.56 5.81
C ILE A 15 -6.22 8.32 6.23
N ASP A 16 -6.47 7.75 7.42
CA ASP A 16 -7.82 7.48 7.92
C ASP A 16 -8.55 8.77 8.32
N ALA A 17 -7.83 9.82 8.68
CA ALA A 17 -8.40 11.15 8.96
C ALA A 17 -8.80 11.94 7.69
N LEU A 18 -8.41 11.48 6.49
CA LEU A 18 -8.78 12.14 5.24
C LEU A 18 -10.28 11.95 4.91
N PRO A 19 -10.91 12.90 4.19
CA PRO A 19 -12.28 12.73 3.73
C PRO A 19 -12.46 11.45 2.88
N PRO A 20 -13.62 10.77 2.95
CA PRO A 20 -13.86 9.53 2.22
C PRO A 20 -13.57 9.61 0.71
N GLU A 21 -13.92 10.73 0.08
CA GLU A 21 -13.69 11.00 -1.35
C GLU A 21 -12.19 11.06 -1.70
N VAL A 22 -11.40 11.66 -0.80
CA VAL A 22 -9.94 11.77 -0.96
C VAL A 22 -9.29 10.40 -0.77
N ARG A 23 -9.71 9.63 0.24
CA ARG A 23 -9.24 8.25 0.45
C ARG A 23 -9.58 7.35 -0.73
N ALA A 24 -10.79 7.46 -1.28
CA ALA A 24 -11.20 6.70 -2.46
C ALA A 24 -10.32 7.02 -3.67
N THR A 25 -10.01 8.30 -3.89
CA THR A 25 -9.13 8.75 -4.98
C THR A 25 -7.71 8.22 -4.81
N LEU A 26 -7.15 8.32 -3.59
CA LEU A 26 -5.82 7.79 -3.27
C LEU A 26 -5.77 6.27 -3.44
N ARG A 27 -6.78 5.54 -2.97
CA ARG A 27 -6.89 4.09 -3.14
C ARG A 27 -6.97 3.71 -4.62
N ALA A 28 -7.76 4.40 -5.43
CA ALA A 28 -7.83 4.16 -6.87
C ALA A 28 -6.49 4.44 -7.57
N GLY A 29 -5.79 5.51 -7.18
CA GLY A 29 -4.46 5.81 -7.69
C GLY A 29 -3.43 4.73 -7.34
N LEU A 30 -3.44 4.25 -6.08
CA LEU A 30 -2.59 3.15 -5.62
C LEU A 30 -2.87 1.85 -6.39
N LEU A 31 -4.14 1.48 -6.54
CA LEU A 31 -4.53 0.28 -7.31
C LEU A 31 -4.08 0.37 -8.77
N ARG A 32 -4.19 1.54 -9.39
CA ARG A 32 -3.70 1.77 -10.75
C ARG A 32 -2.18 1.62 -10.83
N PHE A 33 -1.45 2.25 -9.92
CA PHE A 33 0.02 2.14 -9.86
C PHE A 33 0.46 0.68 -9.69
N LEU A 34 -0.18 -0.07 -8.79
CA LEU A 34 0.10 -1.49 -8.60
C LEU A 34 -0.22 -2.31 -9.87
N GLY A 35 -1.33 -2.01 -10.56
CA GLY A 35 -1.65 -2.63 -11.83
C GLY A 35 -0.64 -2.33 -12.94
N GLU A 36 -0.06 -1.13 -12.98
CA GLU A 36 1.03 -0.77 -13.90
C GLU A 36 2.33 -1.55 -13.59
N LEU A 37 2.49 -1.99 -12.34
CA LEU A 37 3.59 -2.83 -11.86
C LEU A 37 3.32 -4.35 -11.99
N ASP A 38 2.19 -4.74 -12.60
CA ASP A 38 1.71 -6.14 -12.67
C ASP A 38 1.55 -6.79 -11.28
N VAL A 39 1.27 -5.97 -10.27
CA VAL A 39 0.96 -6.42 -8.91
C VAL A 39 -0.53 -6.29 -8.67
N THR A 40 -1.17 -7.42 -8.38
CA THR A 40 -2.59 -7.43 -8.01
C THR A 40 -2.71 -7.57 -6.49
N PRO A 41 -3.02 -6.49 -5.77
CA PRO A 41 -3.27 -6.58 -4.33
C PRO A 41 -4.60 -7.30 -4.07
N MET A 42 -4.63 -8.10 -3.02
CA MET A 42 -5.85 -8.64 -2.42
C MET A 42 -6.32 -7.70 -1.31
N VAL A 43 -7.61 -7.74 -0.97
CA VAL A 43 -8.14 -7.06 0.21
C VAL A 43 -8.56 -8.13 1.21
N ASP A 44 -8.08 -8.05 2.44
CA ASP A 44 -8.55 -8.92 3.52
C ASP A 44 -9.97 -8.47 3.91
N ASP A 45 -10.98 -9.29 3.63
CA ASP A 45 -12.39 -8.95 3.89
C ASP A 45 -12.70 -8.74 5.39
N ARG A 46 -11.85 -9.27 6.30
CA ARG A 46 -12.06 -9.16 7.75
C ARG A 46 -11.45 -7.89 8.32
N THR A 47 -10.28 -7.50 7.83
CA THR A 47 -9.52 -6.35 8.37
C THR A 47 -9.60 -5.11 7.48
N GLY A 48 -9.95 -5.28 6.20
CA GLY A 48 -9.93 -4.23 5.18
C GLY A 48 -8.54 -3.88 4.66
N GLU A 49 -7.50 -4.57 5.13
CA GLU A 49 -6.10 -4.34 4.75
C GLU A 49 -5.81 -4.79 3.33
N LEU A 50 -4.88 -4.09 2.68
CA LEU A 50 -4.33 -4.54 1.39
C LEU A 50 -3.29 -5.62 1.65
N VAL A 51 -3.46 -6.79 1.05
CA VAL A 51 -2.50 -7.88 1.08
C VAL A 51 -1.81 -7.96 -0.27
N MET A 52 -0.50 -7.78 -0.29
CA MET A 52 0.31 -7.72 -1.51
C MET A 52 1.31 -8.89 -1.56
N ASP A 53 1.58 -9.35 -2.77
CA ASP A 53 2.63 -10.35 -3.03
C ASP A 53 4.01 -9.70 -2.91
N LEU A 54 4.81 -10.18 -1.95
CA LEU A 54 6.13 -9.65 -1.70
C LEU A 54 7.05 -9.84 -2.91
N GLU A 55 7.06 -11.02 -3.52
CA GLU A 55 7.92 -11.35 -4.65
C GLU A 55 7.52 -10.55 -5.90
N ALA A 56 6.23 -10.32 -6.12
CA ALA A 56 5.76 -9.49 -7.23
C ALA A 56 6.18 -8.02 -7.05
N ILE A 57 6.01 -7.46 -5.86
CA ILE A 57 6.45 -6.09 -5.55
C ILE A 57 7.97 -5.97 -5.68
N SER A 58 8.73 -6.88 -5.07
CA SER A 58 10.20 -6.87 -5.14
C SER A 58 10.68 -6.91 -6.58
N ARG A 59 10.09 -7.77 -7.42
CA ARG A 59 10.40 -7.82 -8.84
C ARG A 59 10.05 -6.53 -9.56
N ALA A 60 8.87 -5.98 -9.30
CA ALA A 60 8.39 -4.77 -9.97
C ALA A 60 9.23 -3.53 -9.61
N LEU A 61 9.71 -3.46 -8.37
CA LEU A 61 10.57 -2.37 -7.90
C LEU A 61 12.07 -2.61 -8.18
N GLY A 62 12.45 -3.79 -8.69
CA GLY A 62 13.86 -4.16 -8.89
C GLY A 62 14.65 -4.28 -7.58
N MET A 63 13.98 -4.62 -6.49
CA MET A 63 14.51 -4.70 -5.13
C MET A 63 14.51 -6.15 -4.63
N THR A 64 15.28 -6.42 -3.57
CA THR A 64 15.12 -7.67 -2.82
C THR A 64 13.83 -7.65 -1.96
N PRO A 65 13.34 -8.82 -1.51
CA PRO A 65 12.26 -8.90 -0.52
C PRO A 65 12.54 -8.09 0.76
N GLU A 66 13.78 -8.14 1.25
CA GLU A 66 14.18 -7.38 2.45
C GLU A 66 14.13 -5.87 2.22
N GLU A 67 14.58 -5.39 1.06
CA GLU A 67 14.54 -3.98 0.69
C GLU A 67 13.10 -3.48 0.53
N ALA A 68 12.25 -4.25 -0.15
CA ALA A 68 10.84 -3.91 -0.31
C ALA A 68 10.11 -3.82 1.05
N MET A 69 10.39 -4.76 1.95
CA MET A 69 9.87 -4.74 3.33
C MET A 69 10.40 -3.54 4.13
N ALA A 70 11.67 -3.17 3.97
CA ALA A 70 12.25 -2.01 4.61
C ALA A 70 11.61 -0.70 4.11
N SER A 71 11.44 -0.56 2.79
CA SER A 71 10.77 0.59 2.19
C SER A 71 9.32 0.74 2.64
N MET A 72 8.56 -0.36 2.78
CA MET A 72 7.21 -0.33 3.33
C MET A 72 7.14 0.19 4.76
N ARG A 73 8.10 -0.21 5.61
CA ARG A 73 8.18 0.27 6.99
C ARG A 73 8.58 1.73 7.06
N GLU A 74 9.51 2.14 6.21
CA GLU A 74 9.97 3.53 6.14
C GLU A 74 8.84 4.49 5.74
N CYS A 75 7.98 4.08 4.80
CA CYS A 75 6.81 4.86 4.41
C CYS A 75 5.56 4.63 5.29
N GLY A 76 5.64 3.76 6.31
CA GLY A 76 4.55 3.44 7.22
C GLY A 76 3.37 2.69 6.59
N ALA A 77 3.55 2.15 5.38
CA ALA A 77 2.51 1.40 4.66
C ALA A 77 2.19 0.06 5.34
N ASP A 78 3.10 -0.47 6.16
CA ASP A 78 2.92 -1.69 6.95
C ASP A 78 1.78 -1.63 7.98
N LYS A 79 1.26 -0.43 8.28
CA LYS A 79 0.08 -0.22 9.12
C LYS A 79 -1.26 -0.45 8.42
N HIS A 80 -1.27 -0.32 7.09
CA HIS A 80 -2.51 -0.35 6.29
C HIS A 80 -2.46 -1.43 5.19
N ALA A 81 -1.29 -2.04 5.00
CA ALA A 81 -1.07 -3.09 4.04
C ALA A 81 -0.06 -4.13 4.58
N ARG A 82 -0.27 -5.39 4.21
CA ARG A 82 0.63 -6.50 4.52
C ARG A 82 1.25 -7.03 3.24
N MET A 83 2.57 -7.14 3.22
CA MET A 83 3.26 -7.95 2.22
C MET A 83 3.40 -9.36 2.77
N ILE A 84 3.01 -10.35 1.96
CA ILE A 84 3.19 -11.76 2.29
C ILE A 84 3.87 -12.47 1.14
N PRO A 85 4.70 -13.51 1.42
CA PRO A 85 5.31 -14.25 0.34
C PRO A 85 4.25 -14.96 -0.51
N THR A 86 4.50 -15.12 -1.81
CA THR A 86 3.54 -15.67 -2.78
C THR A 86 2.96 -17.01 -2.31
N ALA A 87 3.78 -17.86 -1.69
CA ALA A 87 3.36 -19.17 -1.17
C ALA A 87 2.27 -19.10 -0.08
N HIS A 88 2.09 -17.93 0.55
CA HIS A 88 1.10 -17.69 1.60
C HIS A 88 -0.14 -16.96 1.08
N LEU A 89 -0.15 -16.47 -0.17
CA LEU A 89 -1.35 -15.96 -0.81
C LEU A 89 -2.30 -17.13 -1.06
N LYS A 90 -3.40 -17.17 -0.32
CA LYS A 90 -4.46 -18.13 -0.64
C LYS A 90 -5.17 -17.65 -1.90
N PRO A 91 -5.30 -18.47 -2.95
CA PRO A 91 -6.13 -18.11 -4.09
C PRO A 91 -7.56 -17.88 -3.59
N MET A 92 -8.17 -16.76 -3.98
CA MET A 92 -9.61 -16.56 -3.82
C MET A 92 -10.30 -17.64 -4.64
N GLN A 93 -10.96 -18.58 -3.98
CA GLN A 93 -11.93 -19.46 -4.61
C GLN A 93 -13.27 -18.75 -4.77
#